data_AF-A0A3B9WX57-F1
#
_entry.id   AF-A0A3B9WX57-F1
#
_cell.length_a   1.000
_cell.length_b   1.000
_cell.length_c   1.000
_cell.angle_alpha   90.00
_cell.angle_beta   90.00
_cell.angle_gamma   90.00
#
_symmetry.space_group_name_H-M   'P 1'
#
loop_
_entity.id
_entity.type
_entity.pdbx_description
1 polymer ?
#
loop_
_entity_poly.entity_id
_entity_poly.type
_entity_poly.pdbx_seq_one_letter_code
_entity_poly.pdbx_strand_id
1 'polypeptide(L)'
;MEAEETECPDCPAGIPAWVMTFADLMSLLMCFFVLLLSFSEMDALKFKRLAGSMAQAFGVQNQLDVDDIPKGTSIIAQEFSPAIPDPTPINEIYQSTREITESTLDFHEANIFDVEQGIDGQSEGVALPIVEKLEELVQETQSDAAELSEALEIQIVRGELEVESEGRRIVVRIKERGSFAPGTADLASDYYAVIAVIREVIAKREGAVAVEGHTDDINIRSNRFRSNWDLSAMRAVSVAQELFIDNVLDSRRFAVTGFADAQPLVPNDSAQNRDRNRRVEIVIRQAIDPTLQEQIEALKNVDPELYQSFGLEAQSGIYNLPPSSIF
;
A
#
# COMPACT_ATOMS: atom_id res chain seq x y z
N MET A 1 -74.90 -16.37 -56.83
CA MET A 1 -74.30 -15.71 -55.66
C MET A 1 -72.81 -15.91 -55.83
N GLU A 2 -72.21 -15.07 -56.68
CA GLU A 2 -70.77 -15.05 -56.92
C GLU A 2 -70.16 -14.32 -55.72
N ALA A 3 -69.31 -15.01 -54.96
CA ALA A 3 -68.58 -14.39 -53.88
C ALA A 3 -67.47 -13.55 -54.51
N GLU A 4 -67.56 -12.24 -54.36
CA GLU A 4 -66.49 -11.29 -54.69
C GLU A 4 -65.21 -11.71 -53.94
N GLU A 5 -64.16 -12.06 -54.68
CA GLU A 5 -62.81 -12.15 -54.14
C GLU A 5 -62.41 -10.77 -53.65
N THR A 6 -62.43 -10.58 -52.34
CA THR A 6 -61.98 -9.35 -51.69
C THR A 6 -60.46 -9.36 -51.73
N GLU A 7 -59.87 -8.52 -52.57
CA GLU A 7 -58.41 -8.28 -52.59
C GLU A 7 -57.95 -7.89 -51.18
N CYS A 8 -56.90 -8.57 -50.70
CA CYS A 8 -56.31 -8.25 -49.39
C CYS A 8 -55.86 -6.78 -49.38
N PRO A 9 -56.16 -6.01 -48.32
CA PRO A 9 -55.70 -4.63 -48.23
C PRO A 9 -54.17 -4.59 -48.21
N ASP A 10 -53.59 -3.63 -48.94
CA ASP A 10 -52.15 -3.40 -48.99
C ASP A 10 -51.59 -3.34 -47.57
N CYS A 11 -50.59 -4.19 -47.30
CA CYS A 11 -49.92 -4.25 -46.02
C CYS A 11 -49.38 -2.84 -45.67
N PRO A 12 -49.51 -2.39 -44.41
CA PRO A 12 -48.97 -1.10 -44.01
C PRO A 12 -47.47 -1.06 -44.32
N ALA A 13 -47.01 0.07 -44.86
CA ALA A 13 -45.62 0.25 -45.26
C ALA A 13 -44.70 -0.14 -44.08
N GLY A 14 -43.92 -1.20 -44.29
CA GLY A 14 -42.99 -1.71 -43.29
C GLY A 14 -41.89 -0.69 -42.96
N ILE A 15 -41.17 -0.95 -41.88
CA ILE A 15 -40.04 -0.11 -41.49
C ILE A 15 -39.01 -0.11 -42.64
N PRO A 16 -38.50 1.06 -43.07
CA PRO A 16 -37.52 1.12 -44.13
C PRO A 16 -36.29 0.27 -43.83
N ALA A 17 -35.80 -0.48 -44.81
CA ALA A 17 -34.69 -1.43 -44.64
C ALA A 17 -33.40 -0.80 -44.09
N TRP A 18 -33.16 0.49 -44.33
CA TRP A 18 -32.00 1.22 -43.82
C TRP A 18 -32.00 1.38 -42.29
N VAL A 19 -33.18 1.34 -41.64
CA VAL A 19 -33.28 1.45 -40.18
C VAL A 19 -32.71 0.20 -39.52
N MET A 20 -32.87 -0.95 -40.17
CA MET A 20 -32.34 -2.22 -39.67
C MET A 20 -30.81 -2.25 -39.72
N THR A 21 -30.19 -1.74 -40.80
CA THR A 21 -28.73 -1.66 -40.90
C THR A 21 -28.14 -0.62 -39.95
N PHE A 22 -28.87 0.47 -39.68
CA PHE A 22 -28.48 1.45 -38.67
C PHE A 22 -28.53 0.88 -37.25
N ALA A 23 -29.59 0.12 -36.91
CA ALA A 23 -29.72 -0.54 -35.62
C ALA A 23 -28.62 -1.60 -35.39
N ASP A 24 -28.23 -2.32 -36.45
CA ASP A 24 -27.12 -3.28 -36.41
C ASP A 24 -25.77 -2.60 -36.14
N LEU A 25 -25.48 -1.48 -36.82
CA LEU A 25 -24.26 -0.69 -36.59
C LEU A 25 -24.20 -0.11 -35.16
N MET A 26 -25.32 0.41 -34.65
CA MET A 26 -25.39 0.90 -33.26
C MET A 26 -25.18 -0.21 -32.23
N SER A 27 -25.68 -1.42 -32.51
CA SER A 27 -25.49 -2.58 -31.63
C SER A 27 -24.03 -3.07 -31.64
N LEU A 28 -23.37 -3.06 -32.81
CA LEU A 28 -21.93 -3.34 -32.90
C LEU A 28 -21.09 -2.29 -32.17
N LEU A 29 -21.46 -1.02 -32.27
CA LEU A 29 -20.77 0.06 -31.56
C LEU A 29 -20.93 -0.08 -30.04
N MET A 30 -22.14 -0.41 -29.56
CA MET A 30 -22.40 -0.67 -28.15
C MET A 30 -21.60 -1.87 -27.63
N CYS A 31 -21.60 -2.98 -28.38
CA CYS A 31 -20.79 -4.16 -28.06
C CYS A 31 -19.29 -3.83 -28.01
N PHE A 32 -18.81 -3.03 -28.97
CA PHE A 32 -17.44 -2.56 -29.01
C PHE A 32 -17.06 -1.71 -27.78
N PHE A 33 -17.90 -0.76 -27.38
CA PHE A 33 -17.66 0.04 -26.16
C PHE A 33 -17.74 -0.79 -24.88
N VAL A 34 -18.62 -1.78 -24.79
CA VAL A 34 -18.68 -2.73 -23.66
C VAL A 34 -17.41 -3.57 -23.60
N LEU A 35 -16.88 -4.05 -24.74
CA LEU A 35 -15.60 -4.75 -24.79
C LEU A 35 -14.43 -3.85 -24.39
N LEU A 36 -14.39 -2.61 -24.88
CA LEU A 36 -13.37 -1.64 -24.47
C LEU A 36 -13.44 -1.33 -22.98
N LEU A 37 -14.63 -1.20 -22.41
CA LEU A 37 -14.82 -1.00 -20.97
C LEU A 37 -14.35 -2.24 -20.20
N SER A 38 -14.60 -3.45 -20.72
CA SER A 38 -14.10 -4.69 -20.11
C SER A 38 -12.57 -4.85 -20.13
N PHE A 39 -11.88 -4.18 -21.06
CA PHE A 39 -10.41 -4.13 -21.12
C PHE A 39 -9.79 -2.92 -20.42
N SER A 40 -10.59 -1.92 -20.04
CA SER A 40 -10.11 -0.67 -19.45
C SER A 40 -9.82 -0.75 -17.96
N GLU A 41 -10.26 -1.81 -17.28
CA GLU A 41 -9.72 -2.19 -15.97
C GLU A 41 -8.63 -3.25 -16.21
N MET A 42 -7.47 -2.78 -16.66
CA MET A 42 -6.26 -3.59 -16.54
C MET A 42 -5.89 -3.66 -15.06
N ASP A 43 -6.36 -4.71 -14.40
CA ASP A 43 -5.79 -5.18 -13.16
C ASP A 43 -4.39 -5.74 -13.50
N ALA A 44 -3.35 -4.95 -13.20
CA ALA A 44 -1.96 -5.28 -13.50
C ALA A 44 -1.58 -6.69 -13.00
N LEU A 45 -2.24 -7.17 -11.95
CA LEU A 45 -2.03 -8.49 -11.37
C LEU A 45 -2.60 -9.63 -12.24
N LYS A 46 -3.76 -9.45 -12.88
CA LYS A 46 -4.34 -10.47 -13.79
C LYS A 46 -3.52 -10.63 -15.07
N PHE A 47 -3.03 -9.52 -15.61
CA PHE A 47 -2.13 -9.55 -16.77
C PHE A 47 -0.82 -10.25 -16.42
N LYS A 48 -0.26 -9.99 -15.23
CA LYS A 48 0.93 -10.67 -14.72
C LYS A 48 0.73 -12.18 -14.54
N ARG A 49 -0.45 -12.61 -14.06
CA ARG A 49 -0.83 -14.05 -13.96
C ARG A 49 -0.93 -14.73 -15.33
N LEU A 50 -1.48 -14.05 -16.34
CA LEU A 50 -1.54 -14.56 -17.71
C LEU A 50 -0.16 -14.60 -18.38
N ALA A 51 0.67 -13.59 -18.14
CA ALA A 51 2.03 -13.52 -18.66
C ALA A 51 2.94 -14.59 -18.05
N GLY A 52 2.87 -14.81 -16.74
CA GLY A 52 3.63 -15.86 -16.04
C GLY A 52 3.23 -17.28 -16.49
N SER A 53 1.92 -17.55 -16.59
CA SER A 53 1.43 -18.85 -17.07
C SER A 53 1.76 -19.12 -18.55
N MET A 54 1.79 -18.09 -19.40
CA MET A 54 2.29 -18.22 -20.78
C MET A 54 3.80 -18.45 -20.82
N ALA A 55 4.60 -17.68 -20.09
CA ALA A 55 6.06 -17.83 -20.05
C ALA A 55 6.47 -19.24 -19.57
N GLN A 56 5.73 -19.80 -18.62
CA GLN A 56 5.94 -21.15 -18.11
C GLN A 56 5.52 -22.24 -19.10
N ALA A 57 4.45 -22.03 -19.87
CA ALA A 57 4.05 -22.94 -20.95
C ALA A 57 5.02 -22.92 -22.14
N PHE A 58 5.72 -21.80 -22.35
CA PHE A 58 6.74 -21.64 -23.40
C PHE A 58 8.16 -21.99 -22.95
N GLY A 59 8.38 -22.37 -21.69
CA GLY A 59 9.62 -22.98 -21.22
C GLY A 59 10.85 -22.08 -21.43
N VAL A 60 10.80 -20.84 -20.94
CA VAL A 60 11.96 -19.94 -20.96
C VAL A 60 13.05 -20.53 -20.06
N GLN A 61 14.13 -21.03 -20.67
CA GLN A 61 15.33 -21.44 -19.96
C GLN A 61 16.03 -20.19 -19.43
N ASN A 62 15.80 -19.85 -18.16
CA ASN A 62 16.57 -18.80 -17.51
C ASN A 62 18.02 -19.28 -17.29
N GLN A 63 18.95 -18.45 -17.74
CA GLN A 63 20.38 -18.60 -17.54
C GLN A 63 20.67 -18.28 -16.06
N LEU A 64 21.07 -19.31 -15.30
CA LEU A 64 21.48 -19.18 -13.91
C LEU A 64 22.79 -18.38 -13.83
N ASP A 65 22.74 -17.18 -13.26
CA ASP A 65 23.93 -16.50 -12.75
C ASP A 65 24.32 -17.15 -11.42
N VAL A 66 25.43 -17.90 -11.45
CA VAL A 66 25.98 -18.62 -10.31
C VAL A 66 26.93 -17.69 -9.55
N ASP A 67 26.43 -17.03 -8.52
CA ASP A 67 27.28 -16.31 -7.55
C ASP A 67 26.96 -16.73 -6.10
N ASP A 68 26.82 -18.04 -5.88
CA ASP A 68 26.95 -18.64 -4.54
C ASP A 68 28.39 -19.13 -4.34
N ILE A 69 29.03 -18.67 -3.27
CA ILE A 69 30.37 -19.14 -2.87
C ILE A 69 30.25 -20.62 -2.44
N PRO A 70 30.85 -21.58 -3.17
CA PRO A 70 30.72 -22.99 -2.83
C PRO A 70 31.46 -23.28 -1.52
N LYS A 71 30.74 -23.83 -0.54
CA LYS A 71 31.34 -24.34 0.70
C LYS A 71 32.23 -25.54 0.36
N GLY A 72 33.52 -25.37 0.60
CA GLY A 72 34.57 -26.31 0.19
C GLY A 72 34.36 -27.72 0.71
N THR A 73 34.14 -28.67 -0.20
CA THR A 73 34.27 -30.10 0.06
C THR A 73 35.68 -30.52 -0.32
N SER A 74 36.52 -30.72 0.70
CA SER A 74 37.86 -31.29 0.53
C SER A 74 37.75 -32.76 0.13
N ILE A 75 38.06 -33.07 -1.14
CA ILE A 75 38.55 -34.40 -1.50
C ILE A 75 39.51 -34.31 -2.69
N ILE A 76 40.66 -34.95 -2.50
CA ILE A 76 41.84 -35.00 -3.37
C ILE A 76 41.46 -35.44 -4.79
N ALA A 77 41.63 -34.54 -5.77
CA ALA A 77 41.56 -34.89 -7.18
C ALA A 77 42.94 -35.38 -7.65
N GLN A 78 43.05 -36.69 -7.88
CA GLN A 78 44.12 -37.24 -8.72
C GLN A 78 43.76 -36.94 -10.18
N GLU A 79 44.58 -36.07 -10.78
CA GLU A 79 44.76 -35.76 -12.21
C GLU A 79 43.95 -36.58 -13.22
N PHE A 80 43.15 -35.91 -14.05
CA PHE A 80 43.14 -36.09 -15.52
C PHE A 80 42.62 -34.80 -16.18
N SER A 81 43.40 -34.25 -17.12
CA SER A 81 43.00 -33.12 -17.97
C SER A 81 42.44 -33.62 -19.30
N PRO A 82 41.16 -33.36 -19.64
CA PRO A 82 40.68 -33.49 -21.01
C PRO A 82 40.91 -32.19 -21.78
N ALA A 83 41.24 -32.34 -23.06
CA ALA A 83 41.65 -31.27 -23.98
C ALA A 83 40.60 -30.16 -24.17
N ILE A 84 41.09 -28.94 -24.36
CA ILE A 84 40.31 -27.72 -24.62
C ILE A 84 39.71 -27.79 -26.05
N PRO A 85 38.38 -27.67 -26.23
CA PRO A 85 37.78 -27.43 -27.54
C PRO A 85 37.65 -25.92 -27.81
N ASP A 86 38.14 -25.45 -28.96
CA ASP A 86 37.88 -24.09 -29.43
C ASP A 86 36.44 -23.95 -29.95
N PRO A 87 35.66 -22.96 -29.50
CA PRO A 87 34.31 -22.72 -30.03
C PRO A 87 34.36 -22.04 -31.40
N THR A 88 33.49 -22.48 -32.32
CA THR A 88 33.24 -21.74 -33.57
C THR A 88 32.37 -20.51 -33.28
N PRO A 89 32.72 -19.32 -33.78
CA PRO A 89 31.91 -18.13 -33.56
C PRO A 89 30.60 -18.20 -34.35
N ILE A 90 29.47 -18.10 -33.64
CA ILE A 90 28.15 -17.87 -34.23
C ILE A 90 28.01 -16.35 -34.39
N ASN A 91 27.69 -15.90 -35.61
CA ASN A 91 27.56 -14.48 -35.94
C ASN A 91 26.10 -14.05 -35.70
N GLU A 92 25.83 -13.43 -34.55
CA GLU A 92 24.51 -12.87 -34.24
C GLU A 92 24.41 -11.43 -34.75
N ILE A 93 23.37 -11.15 -35.54
CA ILE A 93 23.05 -9.81 -36.03
C ILE A 93 22.04 -9.21 -35.06
N TYR A 94 22.44 -8.23 -34.26
CA TYR A 94 21.50 -7.46 -33.43
C TYR A 94 20.89 -6.32 -34.26
N GLN A 95 19.56 -6.31 -34.37
CA GLN A 95 18.80 -5.19 -34.93
C GLN A 95 18.46 -4.21 -33.81
N SER A 96 19.23 -3.13 -33.70
CA SER A 96 18.91 -2.03 -32.78
C SER A 96 17.83 -1.13 -33.42
N THR A 97 16.60 -1.23 -32.93
CA THR A 97 15.60 -0.18 -33.17
C THR A 97 15.67 0.80 -32.01
N ARG A 98 16.02 2.05 -32.31
CA ARG A 98 16.06 3.16 -31.36
C ARG A 98 14.65 3.64 -31.02
N GLU A 99 14.37 3.71 -29.71
CA GLU A 99 13.86 4.89 -29.00
C GLU A 99 12.57 5.55 -29.54
N ILE A 100 11.43 5.28 -28.88
CA ILE A 100 10.22 6.11 -28.94
C ILE A 100 9.62 6.21 -27.54
N THR A 101 9.72 7.42 -26.99
CA THR A 101 8.96 8.04 -25.87
C THR A 101 9.18 7.54 -24.44
N GLU A 102 10.11 8.21 -23.75
CA GLU A 102 10.00 8.49 -22.31
C GLU A 102 8.85 9.46 -22.04
N SER A 103 7.80 8.95 -21.39
CA SER A 103 6.89 9.75 -20.57
C SER A 103 6.11 8.79 -19.68
N THR A 104 6.73 8.37 -18.58
CA THR A 104 6.04 7.65 -17.50
C THR A 104 6.38 8.35 -16.20
N LEU A 105 5.34 8.81 -15.51
CA LEU A 105 5.44 9.30 -14.14
C LEU A 105 6.01 8.19 -13.25
N ASP A 106 7.02 8.53 -12.45
CA ASP A 106 7.53 7.67 -11.38
C ASP A 106 6.44 7.43 -10.33
N PHE A 107 5.69 6.34 -10.51
CA PHE A 107 5.11 5.63 -9.39
C PHE A 107 6.17 4.64 -8.93
N HIS A 108 6.63 4.76 -7.69
CA HIS A 108 7.39 3.70 -7.04
C HIS A 108 6.46 2.49 -6.87
N GLU A 109 6.29 1.69 -7.93
CA GLU A 109 5.72 0.35 -7.85
C GLU A 109 6.73 -0.55 -7.13
N ALA A 110 6.31 -1.12 -6.01
CA ALA A 110 6.99 -2.24 -5.39
C ALA A 110 7.11 -3.35 -6.45
N ASN A 111 8.35 -3.69 -6.80
CA ASN A 111 8.65 -4.86 -7.62
C ASN A 111 8.05 -6.09 -6.93
N ILE A 112 6.92 -6.59 -7.44
CA ILE A 112 6.45 -7.93 -7.10
C ILE A 112 7.42 -8.88 -7.80
N PHE A 113 8.41 -9.38 -7.09
CA PHE A 113 9.37 -10.35 -7.63
C PHE A 113 8.68 -11.70 -7.92
N ASP A 114 9.13 -12.34 -8.99
CA ASP A 114 8.80 -13.72 -9.34
C ASP A 114 9.24 -14.65 -8.21
N VAL A 115 8.28 -15.18 -7.46
CA VAL A 115 8.52 -16.27 -6.50
C VAL A 115 8.67 -17.55 -7.31
N GLU A 116 9.88 -17.82 -7.79
CA GLU A 116 10.27 -19.16 -8.24
C GLU A 116 11.71 -19.47 -7.81
N GLN A 117 11.82 -20.17 -6.68
CA GLN A 117 12.35 -21.54 -6.58
C GLN A 117 13.05 -21.78 -5.25
N GLY A 118 12.61 -22.82 -4.54
CA GLY A 118 13.43 -23.49 -3.54
C GLY A 118 12.76 -23.96 -2.26
N ILE A 119 11.46 -24.29 -2.24
CA ILE A 119 10.89 -25.06 -1.13
C ILE A 119 9.92 -26.09 -1.69
N ASP A 120 10.13 -27.36 -1.30
CA ASP A 120 9.30 -28.52 -1.63
C ASP A 120 7.80 -28.19 -1.68
N GLY A 121 7.10 -28.73 -2.69
CA GLY A 121 5.72 -28.43 -3.08
C GLY A 121 4.62 -28.80 -2.07
N GLN A 122 4.72 -28.29 -0.85
CA GLN A 122 3.68 -28.33 0.19
C GLN A 122 3.30 -26.93 0.69
N SER A 123 4.03 -25.88 0.30
CA SER A 123 3.82 -24.51 0.82
C SER A 123 2.98 -23.60 -0.08
N GLU A 124 2.81 -23.91 -1.36
CA GLU A 124 2.04 -23.07 -2.30
C GLU A 124 0.54 -22.99 -1.99
N GLY A 125 -0.03 -24.02 -1.36
CA GLY A 125 -1.44 -24.06 -0.99
C GLY A 125 -1.80 -23.29 0.30
N VAL A 126 -0.81 -22.96 1.14
CA VAL A 126 -1.03 -22.31 2.44
C VAL A 126 -0.88 -20.79 2.35
N ALA A 127 0.00 -20.30 1.47
CA ALA A 127 0.19 -18.86 1.27
C ALA A 127 -1.04 -18.17 0.63
N LEU A 128 -1.69 -18.83 -0.35
CA LEU A 128 -2.87 -18.30 -1.05
C LEU A 128 -4.04 -17.90 -0.11
N PRO A 129 -4.53 -18.77 0.80
CA PRO A 129 -5.64 -18.41 1.70
C PRO A 129 -5.25 -17.36 2.74
N ILE A 130 -3.98 -17.30 3.17
CA ILE A 130 -3.51 -16.29 4.11
C ILE A 130 -3.50 -14.91 3.44
N VAL A 131 -2.99 -14.84 2.20
CA VAL A 131 -2.94 -13.60 1.42
C VAL A 131 -4.34 -13.08 1.14
N GLU A 132 -5.27 -13.94 0.70
CA GLU A 132 -6.68 -13.55 0.49
C GLU A 132 -7.31 -12.99 1.77
N LYS A 133 -7.05 -13.64 2.92
CA LYS A 133 -7.57 -13.16 4.20
C LYS A 133 -6.94 -11.84 4.63
N LEU A 134 -5.65 -11.62 4.34
CA LEU A 134 -4.97 -10.36 4.62
C LEU A 134 -5.49 -9.23 3.75
N GLU A 135 -5.73 -9.48 2.46
CA GLU A 135 -6.32 -8.51 1.54
C GLU A 135 -7.71 -8.05 2.03
N GLU A 136 -8.55 -8.97 2.49
CA GLU A 136 -9.86 -8.64 3.08
C GLU A 136 -9.72 -7.71 4.30
N LEU A 137 -8.77 -8.00 5.19
CA LEU A 137 -8.51 -7.19 6.38
C LEU A 137 -7.92 -5.81 6.03
N VAL A 138 -7.11 -5.71 4.98
CA VAL A 138 -6.63 -4.43 4.46
C VAL A 138 -7.77 -3.62 3.86
N GLN A 139 -8.69 -4.25 3.11
CA GLN A 139 -9.88 -3.56 2.61
C GLN A 139 -10.78 -3.06 3.73
N GLU A 140 -10.95 -3.84 4.81
CA GLU A 140 -11.63 -3.38 6.02
C GLU A 140 -10.94 -2.15 6.63
N THR A 141 -9.60 -2.19 6.76
CA THR A 141 -8.81 -1.06 7.28
C THR A 141 -8.99 0.19 6.42
N GLN A 142 -8.99 0.04 5.09
CA GLN A 142 -9.23 1.14 4.15
C GLN A 142 -10.64 1.71 4.28
N SER A 143 -11.65 0.86 4.48
CA SER A 143 -13.03 1.29 4.71
C SER A 143 -13.15 2.10 6.02
N ASP A 144 -12.51 1.65 7.09
CA ASP A 144 -12.51 2.37 8.37
C ASP A 144 -11.78 3.73 8.25
N ALA A 145 -10.67 3.78 7.50
CA ALA A 145 -9.97 5.03 7.22
C ALA A 145 -10.80 6.00 6.36
N ALA A 146 -11.60 5.48 5.42
CA ALA A 146 -12.51 6.28 4.61
C ALA A 146 -13.66 6.87 5.47
N GLU A 147 -14.26 6.07 6.36
CA GLU A 147 -15.28 6.56 7.31
C GLU A 147 -14.71 7.70 8.18
N LEU A 148 -13.49 7.53 8.70
CA LEU A 148 -12.82 8.56 9.49
C LEU A 148 -12.54 9.82 8.66
N SER A 149 -12.11 9.66 7.41
CA SER A 149 -11.83 10.77 6.50
C SER A 149 -13.09 11.57 6.17
N GLU A 150 -14.22 10.90 5.97
CA GLU A 150 -15.53 11.55 5.77
C GLU A 150 -15.96 12.32 7.02
N ALA A 151 -15.85 11.73 8.21
CA ALA A 151 -16.22 12.38 9.46
C ALA A 151 -15.36 13.63 9.78
N LEU A 152 -14.13 13.68 9.25
CA LEU A 152 -13.16 14.76 9.46
C LEU A 152 -12.90 15.62 8.21
N GLU A 153 -13.78 15.56 7.22
CA GLU A 153 -13.60 16.23 5.92
C GLU A 153 -13.31 17.74 6.08
N ILE A 154 -13.99 18.41 7.01
CA ILE A 154 -13.83 19.85 7.24
C ILE A 154 -12.37 20.18 7.64
N GLN A 155 -11.78 19.39 8.53
CA GLN A 155 -10.42 19.58 9.02
C GLN A 155 -9.40 19.21 7.94
N ILE A 156 -9.68 18.17 7.14
CA ILE A 156 -8.83 17.75 6.02
C ILE A 156 -8.78 18.83 4.93
N VAL A 157 -9.92 19.40 4.55
CA VAL A 157 -9.99 20.47 3.53
C VAL A 157 -9.29 21.75 3.99
N ARG A 158 -9.28 22.02 5.31
CA ARG A 158 -8.51 23.14 5.89
C ARG A 158 -7.00 22.87 5.93
N GLY A 159 -6.57 21.66 5.58
CA GLY A 159 -5.18 21.24 5.59
C GLY A 159 -4.61 21.04 6.99
N GLU A 160 -5.48 20.92 7.98
CA GLU A 160 -5.19 20.83 9.41
C GLU A 160 -4.93 19.38 9.87
N LEU A 161 -5.55 18.43 9.16
CA LEU A 161 -5.50 17.00 9.44
C LEU A 161 -5.31 16.23 8.12
N GLU A 162 -4.59 15.13 8.17
CA GLU A 162 -4.40 14.19 7.05
C GLU A 162 -4.65 12.78 7.56
N VAL A 163 -5.36 11.94 6.80
CA VAL A 163 -5.61 10.53 7.12
C VAL A 163 -5.03 9.70 6.00
N GLU A 164 -4.18 8.74 6.35
CA GLU A 164 -3.62 7.76 5.43
C GLU A 164 -3.86 6.34 5.92
N SER A 165 -4.04 5.42 4.98
CA SER A 165 -4.18 3.99 5.24
C SER A 165 -3.09 3.25 4.48
N GLU A 166 -2.33 2.42 5.19
CA GLU A 166 -1.23 1.66 4.62
C GLU A 166 -1.27 0.23 5.18
N GLY A 167 -1.71 -0.75 4.38
CA GLY A 167 -1.93 -2.11 4.89
C GLY A 167 -2.92 -2.11 6.07
N ARG A 168 -2.49 -2.64 7.23
CA ARG A 168 -3.29 -2.68 8.48
C ARG A 168 -3.04 -1.53 9.46
N ARG A 169 -2.40 -0.45 9.00
CA ARG A 169 -2.23 0.79 9.79
C ARG A 169 -3.06 1.93 9.22
N ILE A 170 -3.68 2.70 10.10
CA ILE A 170 -4.28 4.00 9.81
C ILE A 170 -3.42 5.04 10.52
N VAL A 171 -2.94 6.03 9.77
CA VAL A 171 -2.11 7.13 10.29
C VAL A 171 -2.92 8.41 10.18
N VAL A 172 -3.26 8.98 11.33
CA VAL A 172 -3.91 10.30 11.41
C VAL A 172 -2.87 11.32 11.78
N ARG A 173 -2.53 12.22 10.86
CA ARG A 173 -1.54 13.29 11.08
C ARG A 173 -2.26 14.59 11.39
N ILE A 174 -2.02 15.11 12.59
CA ILE A 174 -2.55 16.37 13.07
C ILE A 174 -1.44 17.40 13.01
N LYS A 175 -1.57 18.42 12.15
CA LYS A 175 -0.56 19.48 12.06
C LYS A 175 -0.62 20.37 13.29
N GLU A 176 0.53 20.82 13.78
CA GLU A 176 0.58 21.73 14.94
C GLU A 176 -0.29 22.98 14.73
N ARG A 177 -0.21 23.54 13.52
CA ARG A 177 -0.86 24.79 13.18
C ARG A 177 -2.38 24.59 13.16
N GLY A 178 -3.05 25.16 14.17
CA GLY A 178 -4.49 25.06 14.35
C GLY A 178 -4.89 24.12 15.49
N SER A 179 -4.10 23.07 15.74
CA SER A 179 -4.36 22.08 16.79
C SER A 179 -3.75 22.44 18.15
N PHE A 180 -2.63 23.17 18.17
CA PHE A 180 -1.99 23.62 19.41
C PHE A 180 -1.71 25.13 19.35
N ALA A 181 -1.71 25.78 20.53
CA ALA A 181 -1.20 27.14 20.60
C ALA A 181 0.33 27.16 20.35
N PRO A 182 0.87 28.15 19.60
CA PRO A 182 2.27 28.16 19.19
C PRO A 182 3.26 28.00 20.35
N GLY A 183 4.19 27.05 20.24
CA GLY A 183 5.21 26.79 21.27
C GLY A 183 4.66 26.20 22.58
N THR A 184 3.40 25.76 22.60
CA THR A 184 2.76 25.07 23.72
C THR A 184 2.40 23.63 23.35
N ALA A 185 2.02 22.85 24.36
CA ALA A 185 1.40 21.54 24.20
C ALA A 185 -0.10 21.55 24.54
N ASP A 186 -0.68 22.75 24.67
CA ASP A 186 -2.09 22.91 25.04
C ASP A 186 -2.94 22.76 23.76
N LEU A 187 -3.88 21.82 23.76
CA LEU A 187 -4.76 21.53 22.62
C LEU A 187 -5.78 22.67 22.45
N ALA A 188 -6.04 23.05 21.20
CA ALA A 188 -7.05 24.05 20.85
C ALA A 188 -8.46 23.53 21.17
N SER A 189 -9.38 24.43 21.54
CA SER A 189 -10.76 24.08 21.91
C SER A 189 -11.50 23.28 20.84
N ASP A 190 -11.28 23.64 19.59
CA ASP A 190 -12.02 23.08 18.46
C ASP A 190 -11.55 21.65 18.14
N TYR A 191 -10.38 21.27 18.66
CA TYR A 191 -9.79 19.94 18.47
C TYR A 191 -10.28 18.89 19.46
N TYR A 192 -10.88 19.28 20.59
CA TYR A 192 -11.51 18.32 21.49
C TYR A 192 -12.59 17.49 20.76
N ALA A 193 -13.38 18.13 19.88
CA ALA A 193 -14.37 17.44 19.06
C ALA A 193 -13.72 16.51 18.01
N VAL A 194 -12.59 16.91 17.42
CA VAL A 194 -11.85 16.09 16.45
C VAL A 194 -11.31 14.83 17.10
N ILE A 195 -10.67 14.96 18.28
CA ILE A 195 -10.15 13.82 19.03
C ILE A 195 -11.29 12.90 19.50
N ALA A 196 -12.46 13.43 19.82
CA ALA A 196 -13.63 12.61 20.15
C ALA A 196 -14.08 11.72 18.99
N VAL A 197 -14.10 12.22 17.75
CA VAL A 197 -14.41 11.42 16.55
C VAL A 197 -13.36 10.30 16.36
N ILE A 198 -12.08 10.63 16.51
CA ILE A 198 -10.99 9.64 16.42
C ILE A 198 -11.14 8.57 17.51
N ARG A 199 -11.51 8.97 18.73
CA ARG A 199 -11.77 8.06 19.86
C ARG A 199 -12.87 7.06 19.55
N GLU A 200 -13.95 7.49 18.90
CA GLU A 200 -15.04 6.59 18.50
C GLU A 200 -14.59 5.52 17.51
N VAL A 201 -13.78 5.87 16.51
CA VAL A 201 -13.23 4.90 15.54
C VAL A 201 -12.28 3.91 16.23
N ILE A 202 -11.40 4.39 17.12
CA ILE A 202 -10.51 3.52 17.89
C ILE A 202 -11.30 2.58 18.82
N ALA A 203 -12.46 3.01 19.32
CA ALA A 203 -13.30 2.19 20.19
C ALA A 203 -14.00 1.04 19.43
N LYS A 204 -14.29 1.20 18.13
CA LYS A 204 -14.94 0.16 17.31
C LYS A 204 -14.03 -1.02 16.99
N ARG A 205 -12.70 -0.81 17.00
CA ARG A 205 -11.72 -1.81 16.55
C ARG A 205 -10.69 -2.12 17.62
N GLU A 206 -10.33 -3.39 17.73
CA GLU A 206 -9.21 -3.83 18.56
C GLU A 206 -7.87 -3.57 17.86
N GLY A 207 -6.79 -3.43 18.62
CA GLY A 207 -5.47 -3.08 18.07
C GLY A 207 -4.63 -2.18 18.97
N ALA A 208 -3.36 -2.03 18.62
CA ALA A 208 -2.45 -1.13 19.32
C ALA A 208 -2.54 0.28 18.72
N VAL A 209 -2.38 1.31 19.55
CA VAL A 209 -2.36 2.70 19.11
C VAL A 209 -1.07 3.36 19.59
N ALA A 210 -0.38 4.07 18.71
CA ALA A 210 0.74 4.92 19.07
C ALA A 210 0.38 6.39 18.83
N VAL A 211 0.67 7.24 19.81
CA VAL A 211 0.56 8.69 19.70
C VAL A 211 1.96 9.26 19.68
N GLU A 212 2.35 9.85 18.55
CA GLU A 212 3.73 10.19 18.22
C GLU A 212 3.85 11.69 17.96
N GLY A 213 4.61 12.39 18.80
CA GLY A 213 4.85 13.82 18.64
C GLY A 213 6.12 14.09 17.84
N HIS A 214 6.04 15.01 16.88
CA HIS A 214 7.18 15.44 16.06
C HIS A 214 7.31 16.97 16.02
N THR A 215 8.52 17.46 15.80
CA THR A 215 8.84 18.88 15.62
C THR A 215 9.68 19.07 14.35
N ASP A 216 9.92 20.34 14.01
CA ASP A 216 10.99 20.70 13.09
C ASP A 216 12.36 20.73 13.80
N ASP A 217 13.41 21.01 13.03
CA ASP A 217 14.81 21.13 13.48
C ASP A 217 15.13 22.43 14.23
N ILE A 218 14.15 23.33 14.38
CA ILE A 218 14.35 24.58 15.10
C ILE A 218 14.27 24.30 16.59
N ASN A 219 15.42 24.38 17.25
CA ASN A 219 15.51 24.15 18.69
C ASN A 219 14.63 25.11 19.49
N ILE A 220 13.62 24.57 20.19
CA ILE A 220 12.88 25.32 21.20
C ILE A 220 13.59 25.27 22.56
N ARG A 221 13.67 26.42 23.22
CA ARG A 221 14.02 26.53 24.64
C ARG A 221 13.13 27.57 25.28
N SER A 222 12.25 27.14 26.17
CA SER A 222 11.35 28.02 26.92
C SER A 222 11.36 27.65 28.40
N ASN A 223 10.68 28.45 29.22
CA ASN A 223 10.51 28.12 30.64
C ASN A 223 9.68 26.83 30.84
N ARG A 224 8.87 26.44 29.85
CA ARG A 224 8.02 25.24 29.90
C ARG A 224 8.70 24.00 29.30
N PHE A 225 9.52 24.17 28.25
CA PHE A 225 10.12 23.07 27.51
C PHE A 225 11.62 23.26 27.35
N ARG A 226 12.38 22.25 27.76
CA ARG A 226 13.85 22.26 27.72
C ARG A 226 14.42 22.07 26.31
N SER A 227 13.70 21.35 25.46
CA SER A 227 14.08 21.01 24.09
C SER A 227 12.86 20.54 23.29
N ASN A 228 13.05 20.28 22.00
CA ASN A 228 12.03 19.71 21.12
C ASN A 228 11.55 18.32 21.58
N TRP A 229 12.39 17.56 22.29
CA TRP A 229 12.00 16.30 22.92
C TRP A 229 10.92 16.49 23.99
N ASP A 230 11.07 17.54 24.81
CA ASP A 230 10.11 17.88 25.86
C ASP A 230 8.76 18.32 25.25
N LEU A 231 8.82 19.16 24.20
CA LEU A 231 7.64 19.68 23.53
C LEU A 231 6.86 18.58 22.80
N SER A 232 7.54 17.77 21.99
CA SER A 232 6.92 16.68 21.23
C SER A 232 6.27 15.64 22.16
N ALA A 233 6.99 15.22 23.20
CA ALA A 233 6.45 14.27 24.18
C ALA A 233 5.21 14.84 24.88
N MET A 234 5.24 16.10 25.31
CA MET A 234 4.08 16.71 25.98
C MET A 234 2.88 16.85 25.05
N ARG A 235 3.07 17.19 23.77
CA ARG A 235 1.97 17.23 22.79
C ARG A 235 1.32 15.87 22.59
N ALA A 236 2.14 14.82 22.48
CA ALA A 236 1.65 13.45 22.38
C ALA A 236 0.85 13.07 23.64
N VAL A 237 1.31 13.45 24.83
CA VAL A 237 0.60 13.26 26.09
C VAL A 237 -0.74 14.00 26.12
N SER A 238 -0.80 15.25 25.68
CA SER A 238 -2.05 16.02 25.63
C SER A 238 -3.11 15.36 24.76
N VAL A 239 -2.72 14.87 23.58
CA VAL A 239 -3.62 14.14 22.68
C VAL A 239 -4.06 12.82 23.30
N ALA A 240 -3.14 12.06 23.90
CA ALA A 240 -3.47 10.80 24.58
C ALA A 240 -4.41 11.00 25.77
N GLN A 241 -4.20 12.03 26.59
CA GLN A 241 -5.10 12.35 27.70
C GLN A 241 -6.52 12.64 27.22
N GLU A 242 -6.66 13.36 26.10
CA GLU A 242 -7.98 13.62 25.51
C GLU A 242 -8.64 12.36 24.95
N LEU A 243 -7.87 11.45 24.37
CA LEU A 243 -8.38 10.13 23.96
C LEU A 243 -8.90 9.31 25.16
N PHE A 244 -8.38 9.54 26.37
CA PHE A 244 -8.76 8.78 27.57
C PHE A 244 -9.89 9.40 28.41
N ILE A 245 -10.40 10.58 28.05
CA ILE A 245 -11.24 11.42 28.94
C ILE A 245 -12.54 10.75 29.44
N ASP A 246 -12.99 9.67 28.80
CA ASP A 246 -14.20 8.91 29.17
C ASP A 246 -13.93 7.44 29.59
N ASN A 247 -12.68 7.01 29.67
CA ASN A 247 -12.27 5.61 29.92
C ASN A 247 -12.89 4.56 28.96
N VAL A 248 -13.36 5.00 27.79
CA VAL A 248 -13.87 4.10 26.73
C VAL A 248 -12.72 3.28 26.13
N LEU A 249 -11.52 3.87 26.08
CA LEU A 249 -10.32 3.24 25.54
C LEU A 249 -9.46 2.65 26.64
N ASP A 250 -9.01 1.41 26.46
CA ASP A 250 -8.05 0.79 27.36
C ASP A 250 -6.65 1.37 27.15
N SER A 251 -6.18 2.16 28.12
CA SER A 251 -4.84 2.78 28.12
C SER A 251 -3.68 1.80 27.89
N ARG A 252 -3.85 0.50 28.19
CA ARG A 252 -2.82 -0.53 27.96
C ARG A 252 -2.55 -0.78 26.47
N ARG A 253 -3.46 -0.36 25.59
CA ARG A 253 -3.31 -0.45 24.13
C ARG A 253 -2.44 0.66 23.55
N PHE A 254 -2.04 1.66 24.35
CA PHE A 254 -1.45 2.89 23.88
C PHE A 254 0.05 2.98 24.20
N ALA A 255 0.81 3.43 23.21
CA ALA A 255 2.15 3.97 23.40
C ALA A 255 2.13 5.47 23.11
N VAL A 256 2.81 6.27 23.93
CA VAL A 256 2.89 7.72 23.75
C VAL A 256 4.36 8.11 23.71
N THR A 257 4.81 8.64 22.57
CA THR A 257 6.23 8.87 22.29
C THR A 257 6.45 10.26 21.70
N GLY A 258 7.52 10.93 22.11
CA GLY A 258 8.00 12.15 21.45
C GLY A 258 9.28 11.85 20.68
N PHE A 259 9.30 12.19 19.39
CA PHE A 259 10.45 11.97 18.50
C PHE A 259 11.23 13.25 18.18
N ALA A 260 10.78 14.41 18.64
CA ALA A 260 11.36 15.70 18.26
C ALA A 260 11.53 15.80 16.73
N ASP A 261 12.72 16.20 16.27
CA ASP A 261 13.15 16.30 14.88
C ASP A 261 13.85 15.04 14.34
N ALA A 262 13.91 13.96 15.12
CA ALA A 262 14.67 12.75 14.76
C ALA A 262 14.04 11.94 13.62
N GLN A 263 12.74 12.13 13.36
CA GLN A 263 11.98 11.46 12.29
C GLN A 263 11.22 12.50 11.44
N PRO A 264 11.93 13.27 10.60
CA PRO A 264 11.30 14.25 9.72
C PRO A 264 10.55 13.54 8.59
N LEU A 265 9.32 13.99 8.29
CA LEU A 265 8.54 13.50 7.15
C LEU A 265 9.13 14.02 5.82
N VAL A 266 9.62 15.24 5.85
CA VAL A 266 10.26 15.94 4.71
C VAL A 266 11.52 16.66 5.18
N PRO A 267 12.49 16.96 4.30
CA PRO A 267 13.69 17.70 4.69
C PRO A 267 13.36 19.06 5.33
N ASN A 268 14.06 19.44 6.41
CA ASN A 268 13.85 20.74 7.10
C ASN A 268 14.48 21.95 6.35
N ASP A 269 14.44 21.96 5.02
CA ASP A 269 15.07 22.97 4.17
C ASP A 269 14.21 24.23 3.95
N SER A 270 12.89 24.12 4.10
CA SER A 270 11.92 25.19 3.84
C SER A 270 10.96 25.41 5.00
N ALA A 271 10.36 26.60 5.07
CA ALA A 271 9.35 26.91 6.10
C ALA A 271 8.11 26.02 5.96
N GLN A 272 7.74 25.68 4.72
CA GLN A 272 6.64 24.78 4.38
C GLN A 272 6.93 23.35 4.86
N ASN A 273 8.13 22.84 4.61
CA ASN A 273 8.51 21.51 5.05
C ASN A 273 8.60 21.40 6.57
N ARG A 274 9.15 22.43 7.24
CA ARG A 274 9.12 22.52 8.70
C ARG A 274 7.71 22.49 9.27
N ASP A 275 6.75 23.18 8.62
CA ASP A 275 5.34 23.14 9.03
C ASP A 275 4.74 21.74 8.91
N ARG A 276 5.09 20.99 7.86
CA ARG A 276 4.69 19.58 7.72
C ARG A 276 5.32 18.69 8.78
N ASN A 277 6.56 18.96 9.19
CA ASN A 277 7.24 18.16 10.21
C ASN A 277 6.70 18.38 11.62
N ARG A 278 6.18 19.58 11.93
CA ARG A 278 5.51 19.91 13.20
C ARG A 278 4.11 19.31 13.25
N ARG A 279 4.03 18.07 13.74
CA ARG A 279 2.78 17.28 13.74
C ARG A 279 2.71 16.33 14.94
N VAL A 280 1.51 15.86 15.22
CA VAL A 280 1.26 14.70 16.08
C VAL A 280 0.60 13.63 15.22
N GLU A 281 1.13 12.42 15.22
CA GLU A 281 0.56 11.27 14.52
C GLU A 281 -0.17 10.37 15.52
N ILE A 282 -1.35 9.90 15.14
CA ILE A 282 -2.05 8.83 15.82
C ILE A 282 -2.02 7.63 14.87
N VAL A 283 -1.19 6.66 15.20
CA VAL A 283 -0.99 5.44 14.41
C VAL A 283 -1.83 4.33 15.03
N ILE A 284 -2.88 3.92 14.32
CA ILE A 284 -3.80 2.87 14.73
C ILE A 284 -3.42 1.60 13.98
N ARG A 285 -2.96 0.57 14.70
CA ARG A 285 -2.63 -0.75 14.14
C ARG A 285 -3.74 -1.70 14.51
N GLN A 286 -4.54 -2.09 13.53
CA GLN A 286 -5.68 -2.95 13.78
C GLN A 286 -5.23 -4.38 14.10
N ALA A 287 -5.88 -4.99 15.09
CA ALA A 287 -5.53 -6.33 15.54
C ALA A 287 -5.77 -7.37 14.45
N ILE A 288 -4.88 -8.35 14.41
CA ILE A 288 -5.04 -9.56 13.62
C ILE A 288 -5.48 -10.67 14.56
N ASP A 289 -6.35 -11.57 14.09
CA ASP A 289 -6.70 -12.77 14.84
C ASP A 289 -5.43 -13.54 15.23
N PRO A 290 -5.24 -13.91 16.51
CA PRO A 290 -4.06 -14.67 16.95
C PRO A 290 -3.80 -15.95 16.14
N THR A 291 -4.85 -16.63 15.67
CA THR A 291 -4.72 -17.83 14.86
C THR A 291 -4.15 -17.55 13.47
N LEU A 292 -4.48 -16.38 12.90
CA LEU A 292 -3.92 -15.90 11.65
C LEU A 292 -2.52 -15.32 11.87
N GLN A 293 -2.26 -14.72 13.03
CA GLN A 293 -0.95 -14.16 13.38
C GLN A 293 0.16 -15.24 13.39
N GLU A 294 -0.10 -16.43 13.91
CA GLU A 294 0.84 -17.56 13.84
C GLU A 294 1.14 -17.97 12.38
N GLN A 295 0.13 -17.94 11.51
CA GLN A 295 0.27 -18.26 10.09
C GLN A 295 1.04 -17.16 9.33
N ILE A 296 0.83 -15.89 9.70
CA ILE A 296 1.55 -14.74 9.16
C ILE A 296 3.01 -14.74 9.61
N GLU A 297 3.31 -15.11 10.85
CA GLU A 297 4.71 -15.25 11.30
C GLU A 297 5.45 -16.36 10.54
N ALA A 298 4.76 -17.43 10.16
CA ALA A 298 5.31 -18.42 9.24
C ALA A 298 5.59 -17.80 7.87
N LEU A 299 4.71 -16.91 7.38
CA LEU A 299 4.88 -16.17 6.12
C LEU A 299 6.11 -15.24 6.16
N LYS A 300 6.40 -14.57 7.30
CA LYS A 300 7.59 -13.73 7.46
C LYS A 300 8.91 -14.46 7.17
N ASN A 301 8.98 -15.75 7.49
CA ASN A 301 10.18 -16.56 7.24
C ASN A 301 10.29 -17.02 5.78
N VAL A 302 9.17 -17.01 5.05
CA VAL A 302 9.09 -17.44 3.64
C VAL A 302 9.26 -16.24 2.71
N ASP A 303 8.58 -15.13 2.99
CA ASP A 303 8.59 -13.90 2.21
C ASP A 303 8.53 -12.65 3.12
N PRO A 304 9.70 -12.08 3.47
CA PRO A 304 9.77 -10.87 4.30
C PRO A 304 9.20 -9.62 3.62
N GLU A 305 9.28 -9.50 2.29
CA GLU A 305 8.81 -8.30 1.57
C GLU A 305 7.28 -8.25 1.54
N LEU A 306 6.64 -9.39 1.31
CA LEU A 306 5.19 -9.50 1.36
C LEU A 306 4.66 -9.24 2.79
N TYR A 307 5.35 -9.72 3.82
CA TYR A 307 5.01 -9.39 5.21
C TYR A 307 5.09 -7.87 5.51
N GLN A 308 6.06 -7.17 4.91
CA GLN A 308 6.22 -5.73 5.05
C GLN A 308 5.13 -4.94 4.33
N SER A 309 4.70 -5.36 3.14
CA SER A 309 3.69 -4.64 2.36
C SER A 309 2.33 -4.55 3.06
N PHE A 310 1.98 -5.54 3.88
CA PHE A 310 0.76 -5.54 4.69
C PHE A 310 0.85 -4.66 5.95
N GLY A 311 2.00 -4.05 6.25
CA GLY A 311 2.18 -3.17 7.40
C GLY A 311 2.12 -3.89 8.75
N LEU A 312 2.45 -5.18 8.78
CA LEU A 312 2.27 -6.08 9.93
C LEU A 312 3.43 -6.03 10.93
N GLU A 313 4.42 -5.17 10.70
CA GLU A 313 5.54 -5.03 11.62
C GLU A 313 5.01 -4.64 13.01
N ALA A 314 5.29 -5.50 14.01
CA ALA A 314 5.20 -5.12 15.42
C ALA A 314 6.06 -3.86 15.62
N GLN A 315 5.80 -3.07 16.68
CA GLN A 315 6.73 -2.03 17.10
C GLN A 315 8.13 -2.66 17.20
N SER A 316 8.94 -2.47 16.16
CA SER A 316 10.36 -2.78 16.14
C SER A 316 10.97 -1.64 16.95
N GLY A 317 10.73 -1.71 18.26
CA GLY A 317 10.72 -0.53 19.11
C GLY A 317 12.03 0.22 19.02
N ILE A 318 11.99 1.46 18.53
CA ILE A 318 13.02 2.53 18.64
C ILE A 318 14.44 2.17 18.11
N TYR A 319 14.79 0.90 17.93
CA TYR A 319 16.14 0.38 17.78
C TYR A 319 16.31 -0.52 16.56
N ASN A 320 15.38 -0.49 15.59
CA ASN A 320 15.66 -1.03 14.24
C ASN A 320 16.56 -0.06 13.46
N LEU A 321 17.66 0.35 14.09
CA LEU A 321 18.73 1.09 13.47
C LEU A 321 19.50 0.08 12.60
N PRO A 322 19.71 0.34 11.29
CA PRO A 322 20.61 -0.49 10.52
C PRO A 322 21.95 -0.57 11.25
N PRO A 323 22.68 -1.70 11.21
CA PRO A 323 23.96 -1.84 11.93
C PRO A 323 24.97 -0.71 11.63
N SER A 324 24.83 -0.07 10.46
CA SER A 324 25.62 1.09 10.02
C SER A 324 25.32 2.41 10.75
N SER A 325 24.21 2.52 11.49
CA SER A 325 23.85 3.75 12.23
C SER A 325 24.14 3.67 13.73
N ILE A 326 24.76 2.58 14.21
CA ILE A 326 25.09 2.39 15.63
C ILE A 326 26.51 2.92 15.97
N PHE A 327 27.36 3.23 15.00
CA PHE A 327 28.70 3.81 15.23
C PHE A 327 29.18 4.75 14.14
#